data_AF-A0A250K0K4-F1
#
_entry.id   AF-A0A250K0K4-F1
#
_cell.length_a   1.000
_cell.length_b   1.000
_cell.length_c   1.000
_cell.angle_alpha   90.00
_cell.angle_beta   90.00
_cell.angle_gamma   90.00
#
_symmetry.space_group_name_H-M   'P 1'
#
loop_
_entity.id
_entity.type
_entity.pdbx_description
1 polymer ?
#
loop_
_entity_poly.entity_id
_entity_poly.type
_entity_poly.pdbx_seq_one_letter_code
_entity_poly.pdbx_strand_id
1 'polypeptide(L)'
;MTDALDVIQTADRALSSHPAFGDSPRILAKVLTRYRFGVELFAERLPSLARSVAAVEALGDADARRVFFDPLVRLTLEQAFSDLEAGRLTSPHPLEELLPGALEALPLGLCESRMPSRWRVGAEVPKWLWDVAQPADAYARALHAAFDGVFGAKSRSGGKLLSPDARTQRILDDSIELLSRLLPHSGASALTHVEAIALLSARLEGGTVLSAAGGDLTPSTIFLAPDELGNPWDIAGCLLHEGLHMKLFDATRSVALVARPEETVQVPWRDIRWTSVRAVFSYHVYVHLALFKAAALTADPALKERFGDPSTYVSRPHATSVVNNDGASPFGRSVDRARFLGEMLLTEWAHLLTPQGREFIRWQHEALAPVDRALFRDAAGPRTEPPARAAFRKAQGLRVRASKQGECLMVFSPAAPRIHWLDLNAWLIFELSDGRAYSDMERAYLEVVGARMAPDEARRQLRSGLESLVRSSLVEPTRQQGDVA
;
A
#
# COMPACT_ATOMS: atom_id res chain seq x y z
N MET A 1 8.85 -27.37 7.29
CA MET A 1 8.11 -26.69 6.20
C MET A 1 6.74 -26.18 6.64
N THR A 2 6.06 -26.87 7.57
CA THR A 2 4.74 -26.45 8.13
C THR A 2 4.76 -25.03 8.71
N ASP A 3 5.82 -24.65 9.41
CA ASP A 3 5.96 -23.31 10.02
C ASP A 3 6.00 -22.15 9.00
N ALA A 4 6.68 -22.32 7.86
CA ALA A 4 6.80 -21.26 6.86
C ALA A 4 5.46 -20.98 6.14
N LEU A 5 4.71 -22.04 5.81
CA LEU A 5 3.41 -21.90 5.15
C LEU A 5 2.39 -21.25 6.09
N ASP A 6 2.35 -21.66 7.35
CA ASP A 6 1.45 -21.09 8.36
C ASP A 6 1.74 -19.59 8.59
N VAL A 7 3.03 -19.22 8.60
CA VAL A 7 3.47 -17.82 8.71
C VAL A 7 3.04 -17.00 7.49
N ILE A 8 3.19 -17.53 6.26
CA ILE A 8 2.73 -16.87 5.03
C ILE A 8 1.21 -16.68 5.06
N GLN A 9 0.45 -17.73 5.38
CA GLN A 9 -1.02 -17.66 5.43
C GLN A 9 -1.52 -16.68 6.50
N THR A 10 -0.81 -16.58 7.63
CA THR A 10 -1.14 -15.62 8.68
C THR A 10 -0.87 -14.19 8.23
N ALA A 11 0.25 -13.94 7.55
CA ALA A 11 0.55 -12.63 6.98
C ALA A 11 -0.44 -12.24 5.87
N ASP A 12 -0.85 -13.19 5.02
CA ASP A 12 -1.86 -12.99 3.98
C ASP A 12 -3.21 -12.54 4.57
N ARG A 13 -3.66 -13.20 5.64
CA ARG A 13 -4.86 -12.78 6.39
C ARG A 13 -4.68 -11.42 7.04
N ALA A 14 -3.53 -11.17 7.67
CA ALA A 14 -3.27 -9.90 8.36
C ALA A 14 -3.26 -8.70 7.39
N LEU A 15 -2.71 -8.87 6.19
CA LEU A 15 -2.63 -7.82 5.16
C LEU A 15 -3.99 -7.53 4.47
N SER A 16 -4.99 -8.36 4.70
CA SER A 16 -6.35 -8.18 4.17
C SER A 16 -7.38 -7.81 5.25
N SER A 17 -7.03 -7.84 6.53
CA SER A 17 -7.99 -7.62 7.62
C SER A 17 -8.02 -6.20 8.19
N HIS A 18 -7.12 -5.30 7.79
CA HIS A 18 -7.09 -3.96 8.37
C HIS A 18 -8.33 -3.14 7.97
N PRO A 19 -9.12 -2.63 8.93
CA PRO A 19 -10.41 -1.97 8.67
C PRO A 19 -10.39 -0.82 7.66
N ALA A 20 -9.30 -0.06 7.63
CA ALA A 20 -9.19 1.12 6.77
C ALA A 20 -8.45 0.87 5.44
N PHE A 21 -7.62 -0.17 5.35
CA PHE A 21 -6.62 -0.31 4.29
C PHE A 21 -6.48 -1.73 3.74
N GLY A 22 -6.87 -2.74 4.52
CA GLY A 22 -6.79 -4.16 4.15
C GLY A 22 -8.13 -4.69 3.65
N ASP A 23 -9.21 -4.35 4.35
CA ASP A 23 -10.56 -4.87 4.12
C ASP A 23 -11.20 -4.25 2.86
N SER A 24 -11.10 -4.97 1.74
CA SER A 24 -11.64 -4.54 0.44
C SER A 24 -13.15 -4.27 0.46
N PRO A 25 -14.02 -5.16 1.00
CA PRO A 25 -15.43 -4.85 1.17
C PRO A 25 -15.68 -3.50 1.85
N ARG A 26 -14.95 -3.21 2.94
CA ARG A 26 -15.11 -1.96 3.67
C ARG A 26 -14.57 -0.74 2.92
N ILE A 27 -13.45 -0.88 2.21
CA ILE A 27 -12.93 0.17 1.33
C ILE A 27 -13.95 0.50 0.23
N LEU A 28 -14.49 -0.52 -0.43
CA LEU A 28 -15.45 -0.35 -1.51
C LEU A 28 -16.76 0.26 -1.03
N ALA A 29 -17.28 -0.14 0.13
CA ALA A 29 -18.47 0.46 0.72
C ALA A 29 -18.29 1.98 0.91
N LYS A 30 -17.12 2.43 1.38
CA LYS A 30 -16.80 3.86 1.51
C LYS A 30 -16.74 4.57 0.15
N VAL A 31 -16.10 3.95 -0.83
CA VAL A 31 -15.99 4.50 -2.19
C VAL A 31 -17.37 4.63 -2.85
N LEU A 32 -18.21 3.60 -2.77
CA LEU A 32 -19.58 3.63 -3.28
C LEU A 32 -20.41 4.72 -2.58
N THR A 33 -20.30 4.82 -1.25
CA THR A 33 -20.97 5.86 -0.47
C THR A 33 -20.52 7.25 -0.90
N ARG A 34 -19.21 7.45 -1.12
CA ARG A 34 -18.66 8.72 -1.63
C ARG A 34 -19.26 9.07 -2.99
N TYR A 35 -19.35 8.12 -3.92
CA TYR A 35 -19.90 8.39 -5.25
C TYR A 35 -21.40 8.67 -5.24
N ARG A 36 -22.18 7.91 -4.46
CA ARG A 36 -23.60 8.18 -4.22
C ARG A 36 -23.83 9.62 -3.74
N PHE A 37 -23.14 9.98 -2.65
CA PHE A 37 -23.19 11.33 -2.10
C PHE A 37 -22.67 12.40 -3.07
N GLY A 38 -21.63 12.09 -3.84
CA GLY A 38 -21.10 12.97 -4.89
C GLY A 38 -22.16 13.29 -5.94
N VAL A 39 -22.87 12.28 -6.46
CA VAL A 39 -23.94 12.48 -7.45
C VAL A 39 -25.05 13.37 -6.90
N GLU A 40 -25.42 13.22 -5.63
CA GLU A 40 -26.39 14.09 -4.94
C GLU A 40 -25.92 15.56 -4.92
N LEU A 41 -24.66 15.80 -4.51
CA LEU A 41 -24.07 17.15 -4.51
C LEU A 41 -23.93 17.74 -5.92
N PHE A 42 -23.52 16.93 -6.90
CA PHE A 42 -23.32 17.41 -8.26
C PHE A 42 -24.63 17.85 -8.91
N ALA A 43 -25.76 17.21 -8.58
CA ALA A 43 -27.07 17.56 -9.12
C ALA A 43 -27.51 19.00 -8.80
N GLU A 44 -26.96 19.63 -7.75
CA GLU A 44 -27.19 21.05 -7.44
C GLU A 44 -26.61 21.99 -8.52
N ARG A 45 -25.56 21.56 -9.22
CA ARG A 45 -24.83 22.34 -10.25
C ARG A 45 -24.98 21.80 -11.66
N LEU A 46 -25.37 20.53 -11.77
CA LEU A 46 -25.59 19.78 -13.01
C LEU A 46 -27.04 19.27 -13.04
N PRO A 47 -28.03 20.12 -13.36
CA PRO A 47 -29.45 19.81 -13.16
C PRO A 47 -29.95 18.58 -13.92
N SER A 48 -29.28 18.19 -15.02
CA SER A 48 -29.64 16.98 -15.76
C SER A 48 -29.45 15.69 -14.94
N LEU A 49 -28.60 15.72 -13.91
CA LEU A 49 -28.34 14.58 -13.02
C LEU A 49 -29.43 14.34 -11.99
N ALA A 50 -30.42 15.24 -11.82
CA ALA A 50 -31.46 15.09 -10.81
C ALA A 50 -32.22 13.75 -10.92
N ARG A 51 -32.44 13.24 -12.14
CA ARG A 51 -33.04 11.92 -12.36
C ARG A 51 -32.08 10.77 -12.03
N SER A 52 -30.78 10.96 -12.25
CA SER A 52 -29.74 9.97 -11.96
C SER A 52 -29.53 9.77 -10.46
N VAL A 53 -29.75 10.79 -9.63
CA VAL A 53 -29.65 10.67 -8.15
C VAL A 53 -30.56 9.56 -7.64
N ALA A 54 -31.86 9.64 -7.93
CA ALA A 54 -32.83 8.65 -7.47
C ALA A 54 -32.55 7.24 -8.02
N ALA A 55 -32.10 7.16 -9.27
CA ALA A 55 -31.75 5.88 -9.89
C ALA A 55 -30.55 5.23 -9.20
N VAL A 56 -29.49 6.01 -8.93
CA VAL A 56 -28.27 5.57 -8.26
C VAL A 56 -28.52 5.13 -6.81
N GLU A 57 -29.34 5.88 -6.06
CA GLU A 57 -29.70 5.52 -4.68
C GLU A 57 -30.48 4.21 -4.60
N ALA A 58 -31.27 3.90 -5.63
CA ALA A 58 -32.02 2.65 -5.70
C ALA A 58 -31.16 1.43 -6.09
N LEU A 59 -29.93 1.61 -6.55
CA LEU A 59 -29.05 0.50 -6.96
C LEU A 59 -28.54 -0.27 -5.75
N GLY A 60 -28.61 -1.61 -5.83
CA GLY A 60 -27.80 -2.47 -4.99
C GLY A 60 -26.30 -2.31 -5.27
N ASP A 61 -25.45 -2.60 -4.28
CA ASP A 61 -24.01 -2.33 -4.36
C ASP A 61 -23.31 -3.02 -5.55
N ALA A 62 -23.81 -4.18 -6.00
CA ALA A 62 -23.26 -4.86 -7.17
C ALA A 62 -23.46 -4.07 -8.47
N ASP A 63 -24.64 -3.47 -8.68
CA ASP A 63 -24.93 -2.66 -9.86
C ASP A 63 -24.34 -1.26 -9.74
N ALA A 64 -24.37 -0.67 -8.54
CA ALA A 64 -23.68 0.57 -8.25
C ALA A 64 -22.18 0.45 -8.55
N ARG A 65 -21.57 -0.69 -8.22
CA ARG A 65 -20.18 -0.97 -8.59
C ARG A 65 -19.99 -0.98 -10.11
N ARG A 66 -20.83 -1.66 -10.89
CA ARG A 66 -20.73 -1.69 -12.37
C ARG A 66 -20.79 -0.29 -13.00
N VAL A 67 -21.59 0.59 -12.41
CA VAL A 67 -21.71 1.99 -12.85
C VAL A 67 -20.48 2.80 -12.40
N PHE A 68 -20.16 2.79 -11.12
CA PHE A 68 -19.14 3.69 -10.56
C PHE A 68 -17.70 3.23 -10.77
N PHE A 69 -17.47 1.95 -11.06
CA PHE A 69 -16.15 1.42 -11.37
C PHE A 69 -15.90 1.31 -12.87
N ASP A 70 -16.88 1.69 -13.71
CA ASP A 70 -16.65 1.91 -15.13
C ASP A 70 -15.57 2.99 -15.33
N PRO A 71 -14.54 2.75 -16.16
CA PRO A 71 -13.40 3.66 -16.26
C PRO A 71 -13.76 5.10 -16.63
N LEU A 72 -14.72 5.31 -17.53
CA LEU A 72 -15.09 6.65 -17.99
C LEU A 72 -16.02 7.36 -17.00
N VAL A 73 -16.98 6.64 -16.44
CA VAL A 73 -17.86 7.18 -15.40
C VAL A 73 -17.01 7.59 -14.19
N ARG A 74 -16.08 6.74 -13.78
CA ARG A 74 -15.23 6.99 -12.62
C ARG A 74 -14.28 8.14 -12.84
N LEU A 75 -13.64 8.23 -14.01
CA LEU A 75 -12.79 9.35 -14.40
C LEU A 75 -13.57 10.67 -14.28
N THR A 76 -14.79 10.71 -14.83
CA THR A 76 -15.60 11.94 -14.83
C THR A 76 -16.23 12.27 -13.48
N LEU A 77 -16.47 11.28 -12.62
CA LEU A 77 -16.82 11.50 -11.22
C LEU A 77 -15.67 12.15 -10.45
N GLU A 78 -14.43 11.68 -10.60
CA GLU A 78 -13.27 12.31 -9.93
C GLU A 78 -13.00 13.73 -10.44
N GLN A 79 -13.19 13.95 -11.75
CA GLN A 79 -13.12 15.29 -12.32
C GLN A 79 -14.21 16.20 -11.73
N ALA A 80 -15.45 15.70 -11.60
CA ALA A 80 -16.54 16.46 -10.99
C ALA A 80 -16.28 16.82 -9.52
N PHE A 81 -15.69 15.91 -8.74
CA PHE A 81 -15.23 16.23 -7.38
C PHE A 81 -14.19 17.34 -7.39
N SER A 82 -13.17 17.21 -8.23
CA SER A 82 -12.07 18.19 -8.33
C SER A 82 -12.59 19.58 -8.73
N ASP A 83 -13.52 19.64 -9.68
CA ASP A 83 -14.12 20.90 -10.12
C ASP A 83 -15.11 21.47 -9.11
N LEU A 84 -15.82 20.63 -8.34
CA LEU A 84 -16.66 21.08 -7.24
C LEU A 84 -15.81 21.74 -6.14
N GLU A 85 -14.75 21.07 -5.69
CA GLU A 85 -13.83 21.57 -4.65
C GLU A 85 -13.14 22.87 -5.09
N ALA A 86 -12.84 23.01 -6.38
CA ALA A 86 -12.26 24.22 -6.94
C ALA A 86 -13.28 25.32 -7.28
N GLY A 87 -14.58 25.09 -7.04
CA GLY A 87 -15.65 26.05 -7.31
C GLY A 87 -15.92 26.30 -8.81
N ARG A 88 -15.56 25.36 -9.68
CA ARG A 88 -15.69 25.44 -11.14
C ARG A 88 -16.65 24.41 -11.75
N LEU A 89 -17.33 23.60 -10.93
CA LEU A 89 -18.31 22.64 -11.44
C LEU A 89 -19.52 23.37 -12.04
N THR A 90 -19.65 23.28 -13.36
CA THR A 90 -20.72 23.92 -14.13
C THR A 90 -21.20 23.02 -15.26
N SER A 91 -22.49 23.13 -15.61
CA SER A 91 -23.05 22.50 -16.81
C SER A 91 -22.66 23.29 -18.09
N PRO A 92 -22.39 22.62 -19.24
CA PRO A 92 -22.38 21.16 -19.42
C PRO A 92 -21.13 20.50 -18.84
N HIS A 93 -21.30 19.36 -18.18
CA HIS A 93 -20.19 18.52 -17.72
C HIS A 93 -20.31 17.10 -18.30
N PRO A 94 -19.21 16.42 -18.70
CA PRO A 94 -19.27 15.09 -19.32
C PRO A 94 -20.02 14.02 -18.50
N LEU A 95 -20.04 14.17 -17.17
CA LEU A 95 -20.78 13.30 -16.25
C LEU A 95 -22.30 13.28 -16.54
N GLU A 96 -22.85 14.40 -17.04
CA GLU A 96 -24.27 14.55 -17.40
C GLU A 96 -24.71 13.59 -18.51
N GLU A 97 -23.78 13.15 -19.36
CA GLU A 97 -24.03 12.15 -20.40
C GLU A 97 -23.63 10.73 -19.95
N LEU A 98 -22.46 10.61 -19.30
CA LEU A 98 -21.89 9.30 -18.96
C LEU A 98 -22.69 8.56 -17.88
N LEU A 99 -23.18 9.26 -16.85
CA LEU A 99 -23.88 8.59 -15.74
C LEU A 99 -25.25 8.01 -16.19
N PRO A 100 -26.13 8.75 -16.89
CA PRO A 100 -27.33 8.14 -17.47
C PRO A 100 -27.03 6.99 -18.43
N GLY A 101 -26.04 7.14 -19.31
CA GLY A 101 -25.64 6.09 -20.24
C GLY A 101 -25.17 4.82 -19.54
N ALA A 102 -24.48 4.95 -18.40
CA ALA A 102 -24.04 3.82 -17.59
C ALA A 102 -25.19 3.11 -16.87
N LEU A 103 -26.20 3.87 -16.40
CA LEU A 103 -27.41 3.30 -15.83
C LEU A 103 -28.19 2.49 -16.88
N GLU A 104 -28.26 2.97 -18.12
CA GLU A 104 -28.90 2.28 -19.25
C GLU A 104 -28.11 1.03 -19.70
N ALA A 105 -26.80 0.99 -19.48
CA ALA A 105 -25.94 -0.13 -19.89
C ALA A 105 -26.04 -1.37 -18.98
N LEU A 106 -26.68 -1.24 -17.80
CA LEU A 106 -26.90 -2.36 -16.89
C LEU A 106 -27.66 -3.50 -17.59
N PRO A 107 -27.32 -4.77 -17.32
CA PRO A 107 -26.49 -5.28 -16.22
C PRO A 107 -24.98 -5.32 -16.50
N LEU A 108 -24.49 -4.68 -17.58
CA LEU A 108 -23.06 -4.54 -17.87
C LEU A 108 -22.57 -3.15 -17.45
N GLY A 109 -21.25 -2.96 -17.43
CA GLY A 109 -20.65 -1.62 -17.37
C GLY A 109 -20.83 -0.86 -18.70
N LEU A 110 -20.75 0.47 -18.67
CA LEU A 110 -20.88 1.30 -19.86
C LEU A 110 -19.86 0.90 -20.93
N CYS A 111 -18.57 0.93 -20.61
CA CYS A 111 -17.50 0.54 -21.53
C CYS A 111 -17.59 -0.94 -21.91
N GLU A 112 -17.85 -1.83 -20.96
CA GLU A 112 -17.97 -3.28 -21.22
C GLU A 112 -19.07 -3.57 -22.26
N SER A 113 -20.22 -2.90 -22.16
CA SER A 113 -21.36 -3.08 -23.07
C SER A 113 -21.05 -2.70 -24.52
N ARG A 114 -20.04 -1.84 -24.73
CA ARG A 114 -19.63 -1.29 -26.03
C ARG A 114 -18.42 -2.00 -26.64
N MET A 115 -17.81 -2.95 -25.92
CA MET A 115 -16.70 -3.73 -26.46
C MET A 115 -17.16 -4.58 -27.66
N PRO A 116 -16.40 -4.64 -28.77
CA PRO A 116 -16.72 -5.46 -29.93
C PRO A 116 -16.89 -6.94 -29.59
N SER A 117 -16.02 -7.44 -28.70
CA SER A 117 -16.07 -8.78 -28.16
C SER A 117 -16.05 -8.72 -26.63
N ARG A 118 -16.80 -9.63 -25.99
CA ARG A 118 -16.83 -9.73 -24.53
C ARG A 118 -15.94 -10.86 -24.07
N TRP A 119 -14.85 -10.49 -23.43
CA TRP A 119 -13.89 -11.40 -22.82
C TRP A 119 -13.92 -11.20 -21.31
N ARG A 120 -13.95 -12.29 -20.55
CA ARG A 120 -13.90 -12.25 -19.09
C ARG A 120 -12.85 -13.21 -18.55
N VAL A 121 -12.20 -12.81 -17.47
CA VAL A 121 -11.21 -13.62 -16.76
C VAL A 121 -11.47 -13.60 -15.26
N GLY A 122 -11.14 -14.70 -14.57
CA GLY A 122 -11.42 -14.91 -13.16
C GLY A 122 -12.85 -15.39 -12.89
N ALA A 123 -12.98 -16.44 -12.08
CA ALA A 123 -14.28 -17.06 -11.78
C ALA A 123 -15.05 -16.35 -10.65
N GLU A 124 -14.39 -16.06 -9.54
CA GLU A 124 -15.04 -15.48 -8.35
C GLU A 124 -15.28 -13.98 -8.49
N VAL A 125 -14.29 -13.26 -9.02
CA VAL A 125 -14.36 -11.81 -9.22
C VAL A 125 -14.02 -11.50 -10.69
N PRO A 126 -14.96 -11.75 -11.63
CA PRO A 126 -14.69 -11.64 -13.05
C PRO A 126 -14.26 -10.22 -13.44
N LYS A 127 -13.26 -10.13 -14.31
CA LYS A 127 -12.77 -8.90 -14.95
C LYS A 127 -13.07 -8.98 -16.43
N TRP A 128 -13.39 -7.85 -17.06
CA TRP A 128 -13.51 -7.81 -18.50
C TRP A 128 -12.19 -7.38 -19.15
N LEU A 129 -11.91 -7.90 -20.35
CA LEU A 129 -10.75 -7.49 -21.13
C LEU A 129 -11.17 -6.46 -22.18
N TRP A 130 -10.37 -5.40 -22.34
CA TRP A 130 -10.59 -4.40 -23.38
C TRP A 130 -10.33 -5.03 -24.74
N ASP A 131 -11.36 -5.07 -25.59
CA ASP A 131 -11.17 -5.29 -27.02
C ASP A 131 -11.02 -3.94 -27.73
N VAL A 132 -10.25 -3.92 -28.80
CA VAL A 132 -9.95 -2.69 -29.55
C VAL A 132 -11.18 -2.30 -30.37
N ALA A 133 -12.05 -1.49 -29.78
CA ALA A 133 -13.16 -0.88 -30.48
C ALA A 133 -12.67 0.05 -31.60
N GLN A 134 -13.29 -0.03 -32.77
CA GLN A 134 -13.19 1.01 -33.80
C GLN A 134 -13.69 2.32 -33.17
N PRO A 135 -12.96 3.44 -33.28
CA PRO A 135 -13.34 4.73 -32.66
C PRO A 135 -14.53 5.43 -33.35
N ALA A 136 -15.51 4.66 -33.82
CA ALA A 136 -16.74 5.14 -34.45
C ALA A 136 -17.72 5.69 -33.41
N ASP A 137 -17.81 5.08 -32.23
CA ASP A 137 -18.63 5.59 -31.12
C ASP A 137 -17.84 6.54 -30.19
N ALA A 138 -18.56 7.40 -29.46
CA ALA A 138 -17.96 8.43 -28.61
C ALA A 138 -17.25 7.87 -27.36
N TYR A 139 -17.75 6.76 -26.81
CA TYR A 139 -17.18 6.14 -25.61
C TYR A 139 -15.86 5.44 -25.93
N ALA A 140 -15.78 4.73 -27.06
CA ALA A 140 -14.54 4.17 -27.57
C ALA A 140 -13.49 5.26 -27.78
N ARG A 141 -13.85 6.40 -28.40
CA ARG A 141 -12.93 7.54 -28.54
C ARG A 141 -12.44 8.07 -27.19
N ALA A 142 -13.32 8.22 -26.21
CA ALA A 142 -12.94 8.67 -24.87
C ALA A 142 -12.00 7.67 -24.17
N LEU A 143 -12.25 6.36 -24.33
CA LEU A 143 -11.43 5.31 -23.76
C LEU A 143 -10.03 5.25 -24.40
N HIS A 144 -9.95 5.41 -25.73
CA HIS A 144 -8.68 5.57 -26.46
C HIS A 144 -7.94 6.83 -26.02
N ALA A 145 -8.63 7.97 -25.87
CA ALA A 145 -8.01 9.19 -25.37
C ALA A 145 -7.47 9.04 -23.93
N ALA A 146 -8.18 8.31 -23.08
CA ALA A 146 -7.72 7.99 -21.73
C ALA A 146 -6.45 7.11 -21.75
N PHE A 147 -6.40 6.11 -22.64
CA PHE A 147 -5.19 5.33 -22.92
C PHE A 147 -4.03 6.20 -23.41
N ASP A 148 -4.28 7.09 -24.37
CA ASP A 148 -3.29 8.02 -24.91
C ASP A 148 -2.81 9.03 -23.85
N GLY A 149 -3.63 9.37 -22.86
CA GLY A 149 -3.20 10.13 -21.70
C GLY A 149 -2.11 9.42 -20.90
N VAL A 150 -2.20 8.09 -20.78
CA VAL A 150 -1.23 7.25 -20.07
C VAL A 150 0.01 6.96 -20.94
N PHE A 151 -0.16 6.71 -22.24
CA PHE A 151 0.90 6.17 -23.11
C PHE A 151 1.21 6.98 -24.40
N GLY A 152 0.49 8.07 -24.67
CA GLY A 152 0.33 8.61 -26.04
C GLY A 152 1.01 9.93 -26.40
N ALA A 153 1.64 10.70 -25.50
CA ALA A 153 2.03 12.08 -25.87
C ALA A 153 3.50 12.51 -25.69
N LYS A 154 4.43 11.66 -25.21
CA LYS A 154 5.79 12.14 -24.85
C LYS A 154 6.99 11.34 -25.35
N SER A 155 6.84 10.31 -26.17
CA SER A 155 8.01 9.57 -26.70
C SER A 155 7.82 9.16 -28.15
N ARG A 156 8.93 9.07 -28.88
CA ARG A 156 9.05 8.46 -30.23
C ARG A 156 8.72 6.94 -30.23
N SER A 157 8.06 6.46 -29.19
CA SER A 157 7.75 5.07 -28.89
C SER A 157 6.41 5.07 -28.16
N GLY A 158 5.32 4.98 -28.93
CA GLY A 158 3.95 4.97 -28.42
C GLY A 158 3.54 3.59 -27.92
N GLY A 159 2.62 3.55 -26.96
CA GLY A 159 1.93 2.32 -26.59
C GLY A 159 0.87 1.94 -27.62
N LYS A 160 0.64 0.63 -27.77
CA LYS A 160 -0.42 0.07 -28.62
C LYS A 160 -1.33 -0.82 -27.77
N LEU A 161 -2.65 -0.57 -27.84
CA LEU A 161 -3.66 -1.48 -27.33
C LEU A 161 -3.76 -2.72 -28.24
N LEU A 162 -3.89 -3.89 -27.61
CA LEU A 162 -4.02 -5.17 -28.29
C LEU A 162 -5.41 -5.77 -28.04
N SER A 163 -5.99 -6.38 -29.06
CA SER A 163 -7.23 -7.14 -28.91
C SER A 163 -6.96 -8.46 -28.18
N PRO A 164 -7.80 -8.86 -27.22
CA PRO A 164 -7.71 -10.15 -26.56
C PRO A 164 -8.04 -11.29 -27.52
N ASP A 165 -7.48 -12.46 -27.24
CA ASP A 165 -7.82 -13.72 -27.88
C ASP A 165 -7.98 -14.84 -26.85
N ALA A 166 -8.37 -16.03 -27.30
CA ALA A 166 -8.58 -17.19 -26.43
C ALA A 166 -7.28 -17.71 -25.77
N ARG A 167 -6.10 -17.40 -26.32
CA ARG A 167 -4.82 -17.75 -25.69
C ARG A 167 -4.54 -16.80 -24.53
N THR A 168 -4.67 -15.49 -24.75
CA THR A 168 -4.47 -14.48 -23.71
C THR A 168 -5.52 -14.56 -22.60
N GLN A 169 -6.77 -14.91 -22.93
CA GLN A 169 -7.79 -15.18 -21.90
C GLN A 169 -7.36 -16.33 -20.98
N ARG A 170 -6.96 -17.48 -21.56
CA ARG A 170 -6.54 -18.66 -20.78
C ARG A 170 -5.35 -18.38 -19.87
N ILE A 171 -4.31 -17.72 -20.38
CA ILE A 171 -3.13 -17.44 -19.54
C ILE A 171 -3.46 -16.46 -18.40
N LEU A 172 -4.36 -15.51 -18.61
CA LEU A 172 -4.83 -14.61 -17.55
C LEU A 172 -5.69 -15.35 -16.53
N ASP A 173 -6.58 -16.25 -16.95
CA ASP A 173 -7.34 -17.13 -16.04
C ASP A 173 -6.41 -17.98 -15.17
N ASP A 174 -5.42 -18.62 -15.78
CA ASP A 174 -4.42 -19.42 -15.07
C ASP A 174 -3.63 -18.55 -14.06
N SER A 175 -3.26 -17.34 -14.45
CA SER A 175 -2.51 -16.41 -13.59
C SER A 175 -3.35 -15.89 -12.41
N ILE A 176 -4.63 -15.60 -12.64
CA ILE A 176 -5.58 -15.19 -11.59
C ILE A 176 -5.84 -16.35 -10.64
N GLU A 177 -6.03 -17.57 -11.15
CA GLU A 177 -6.18 -18.74 -10.29
C GLU A 177 -4.91 -18.99 -9.47
N LEU A 178 -3.74 -18.95 -10.10
CA LEU A 178 -2.46 -19.10 -9.41
C LEU A 178 -2.31 -18.08 -8.27
N LEU A 179 -2.58 -16.79 -8.55
CA LEU A 179 -2.55 -15.74 -7.53
C LEU A 179 -3.52 -16.04 -6.38
N SER A 180 -4.74 -16.48 -6.70
CA SER A 180 -5.78 -16.79 -5.71
C SER A 180 -5.43 -18.03 -4.87
N ARG A 181 -4.66 -18.97 -5.41
CA ARG A 181 -4.15 -20.14 -4.65
C ARG A 181 -2.99 -19.77 -3.75
N LEU A 182 -2.08 -18.91 -4.21
CA LEU A 182 -0.90 -18.48 -3.44
C LEU A 182 -1.26 -17.52 -2.31
N LEU A 183 -2.14 -16.55 -2.60
CA LEU A 183 -2.56 -15.49 -1.68
C LEU A 183 -4.09 -15.36 -1.70
N PRO A 184 -4.82 -16.31 -1.09
CA PRO A 184 -6.27 -16.35 -1.15
C PRO A 184 -6.95 -15.09 -0.57
N HIS A 185 -6.29 -14.36 0.33
CA HIS A 185 -6.87 -13.14 0.88
C HIS A 185 -6.32 -11.88 0.21
N SER A 186 -4.98 -11.69 0.20
CA SER A 186 -4.37 -10.48 -0.35
C SER A 186 -4.48 -10.41 -1.86
N GLY A 187 -4.35 -11.54 -2.56
CA GLY A 187 -4.49 -11.63 -4.01
C GLY A 187 -5.92 -11.32 -4.45
N ALA A 188 -6.90 -12.00 -3.85
CA ALA A 188 -8.32 -11.72 -4.09
C ALA A 188 -8.68 -10.26 -3.74
N SER A 189 -8.19 -9.77 -2.60
CA SER A 189 -8.40 -8.38 -2.17
C SER A 189 -7.86 -7.38 -3.19
N ALA A 190 -6.61 -7.53 -3.67
CA ALA A 190 -6.04 -6.65 -4.70
C ALA A 190 -6.87 -6.68 -5.99
N LEU A 191 -7.24 -7.88 -6.47
CA LEU A 191 -8.05 -8.04 -7.69
C LEU A 191 -9.46 -7.46 -7.55
N THR A 192 -10.01 -7.34 -6.33
CA THR A 192 -11.33 -6.74 -6.11
C THR A 192 -11.36 -5.25 -6.50
N HIS A 193 -10.21 -4.57 -6.56
CA HIS A 193 -10.14 -3.16 -6.97
C HIS A 193 -9.88 -2.96 -8.47
N VAL A 194 -9.69 -4.05 -9.21
CA VAL A 194 -9.61 -4.05 -10.67
C VAL A 194 -10.97 -4.40 -11.22
N GLU A 195 -11.45 -3.66 -12.22
CA GLU A 195 -12.67 -3.97 -12.97
C GLU A 195 -12.32 -4.45 -14.39
N ALA A 196 -11.31 -3.82 -14.99
CA ALA A 196 -10.92 -4.05 -16.38
C ALA A 196 -9.42 -4.30 -16.56
N ILE A 197 -9.08 -5.10 -17.56
CA ILE A 197 -7.70 -5.34 -17.97
C ILE A 197 -7.56 -4.97 -19.45
N ALA A 198 -6.57 -4.13 -19.76
CA ALA A 198 -6.22 -3.76 -21.12
C ALA A 198 -4.89 -4.39 -21.52
N LEU A 199 -4.83 -4.92 -22.73
CA LEU A 199 -3.61 -5.52 -23.26
C LEU A 199 -2.78 -4.47 -23.98
N LEU A 200 -1.47 -4.50 -23.74
CA LEU A 200 -0.54 -3.44 -24.06
C LEU A 200 0.70 -4.02 -24.76
N SER A 201 1.16 -3.31 -25.79
CA SER A 201 2.54 -3.38 -26.26
C SER A 201 3.11 -1.96 -26.23
N ALA A 202 4.03 -1.67 -25.30
CA ALA A 202 4.68 -0.36 -25.24
C ALA A 202 6.18 -0.48 -24.96
N ARG A 203 6.92 0.43 -25.57
CA ARG A 203 8.35 0.65 -25.30
C ARG A 203 8.51 2.12 -24.96
N LEU A 204 9.18 2.43 -23.86
CA LEU A 204 9.52 3.79 -23.45
C LEU A 204 11.05 3.94 -23.42
N GLU A 205 11.56 5.16 -23.22
CA GLU A 205 13.01 5.44 -23.13
C GLU A 205 13.72 4.60 -22.04
N GLY A 206 12.98 4.06 -21.07
CA GLY A 206 13.47 3.16 -20.02
C GLY A 206 13.31 1.66 -20.29
N GLY A 207 12.84 1.24 -21.47
CA GLY A 207 12.63 -0.17 -21.84
C GLY A 207 11.17 -0.54 -22.12
N THR A 208 10.91 -1.84 -22.25
CA THR A 208 9.55 -2.37 -22.45
C THR A 208 8.69 -2.17 -21.21
N VAL A 209 7.46 -1.70 -21.39
CA VAL A 209 6.47 -1.60 -20.31
C VAL A 209 5.77 -2.95 -20.18
N LEU A 210 5.94 -3.60 -19.02
CA LEU A 210 5.33 -4.90 -18.73
C LEU A 210 3.91 -4.77 -18.16
N SER A 211 3.71 -3.76 -17.32
CA SER A 211 2.42 -3.46 -16.70
C SER A 211 2.34 -1.98 -16.32
N ALA A 212 1.12 -1.50 -16.14
CA ALA A 212 0.86 -0.21 -15.51
C ALA A 212 -0.54 -0.16 -14.88
N ALA A 213 -0.64 0.47 -13.72
CA ALA A 213 -1.89 0.93 -13.15
C ALA A 213 -2.44 2.13 -13.94
N GLY A 214 -3.73 2.12 -14.30
CA GLY A 214 -4.34 3.22 -15.04
C GLY A 214 -4.48 4.53 -14.24
N GLY A 215 -4.37 4.45 -12.92
CA GLY A 215 -4.38 5.60 -12.02
C GLY A 215 -5.65 6.45 -12.19
N ASP A 216 -5.48 7.76 -12.12
CA ASP A 216 -6.60 8.70 -12.27
C ASP A 216 -7.06 8.87 -13.73
N LEU A 217 -6.21 8.53 -14.70
CA LEU A 217 -6.52 8.69 -16.13
C LEU A 217 -7.41 7.57 -16.66
N THR A 218 -7.22 6.35 -16.17
CA THR A 218 -8.02 5.16 -16.51
C THR A 218 -8.30 4.34 -15.25
N PRO A 219 -9.14 4.87 -14.34
CA PRO A 219 -9.38 4.25 -13.04
C PRO A 219 -10.03 2.87 -13.17
N SER A 220 -9.83 2.02 -12.17
CA SER A 220 -10.26 0.61 -12.14
C SER A 220 -9.67 -0.27 -13.26
N THR A 221 -8.72 0.24 -14.05
CA THR A 221 -8.09 -0.47 -15.16
C THR A 221 -6.61 -0.71 -14.87
N ILE A 222 -6.13 -1.90 -15.26
CA ILE A 222 -4.70 -2.20 -15.33
C ILE A 222 -4.32 -2.55 -16.77
N PHE A 223 -3.09 -2.19 -17.15
CA PHE A 223 -2.49 -2.51 -18.44
C PHE A 223 -1.46 -3.61 -18.26
N LEU A 224 -1.48 -4.61 -19.13
CA LEU A 224 -0.56 -5.75 -19.08
C LEU A 224 0.00 -6.06 -20.47
N ALA A 225 1.26 -6.51 -20.53
CA ALA A 225 1.89 -7.07 -21.72
C ALA A 225 2.17 -8.57 -21.51
N PRO A 226 1.16 -9.46 -21.63
CA PRO A 226 1.31 -10.89 -21.29
C PRO A 226 2.42 -11.60 -22.07
N ASP A 227 2.62 -11.27 -23.34
CA ASP A 227 3.66 -11.87 -24.18
C ASP A 227 5.08 -11.49 -23.71
N GLU A 228 5.28 -10.31 -23.13
CA GLU A 228 6.58 -9.88 -22.59
C GLU A 228 6.84 -10.44 -21.18
N LEU A 229 5.77 -10.73 -20.43
CA LEU A 229 5.84 -11.40 -19.12
C LEU A 229 6.11 -12.91 -19.29
N GLY A 230 5.51 -13.54 -20.32
CA GLY A 230 5.89 -14.85 -20.82
C GLY A 230 5.50 -16.06 -19.95
N ASN A 231 5.04 -15.88 -18.71
CA ASN A 231 4.63 -16.97 -17.83
C ASN A 231 3.56 -16.58 -16.79
N PRO A 232 2.76 -17.54 -16.27
CA PRO A 232 1.69 -17.25 -15.33
C PRO A 232 2.14 -16.65 -13.98
N TRP A 233 3.35 -16.96 -13.51
CA TRP A 233 3.85 -16.49 -12.22
C TRP A 233 4.20 -15.00 -12.26
N ASP A 234 4.88 -14.56 -13.31
CA ASP A 234 5.22 -13.15 -13.49
C ASP A 234 3.97 -12.33 -13.82
N ILE A 235 3.01 -12.90 -14.58
CA ILE A 235 1.69 -12.28 -14.81
C ILE A 235 0.92 -12.14 -13.49
N ALA A 236 0.86 -13.18 -12.65
CA ALA A 236 0.27 -13.13 -11.31
C ALA A 236 0.92 -12.06 -10.43
N GLY A 237 2.25 -11.94 -10.47
CA GLY A 237 2.99 -10.91 -9.75
C GLY A 237 2.66 -9.49 -10.23
N CYS A 238 2.49 -9.29 -11.55
CA CYS A 238 2.05 -8.02 -12.12
C CYS A 238 0.58 -7.70 -11.81
N LEU A 239 -0.33 -8.69 -11.89
CA LEU A 239 -1.73 -8.55 -11.49
C LEU A 239 -1.82 -8.09 -10.03
N LEU A 240 -1.05 -8.71 -9.13
CA LEU A 240 -0.96 -8.29 -7.74
C LEU A 240 -0.41 -6.86 -7.63
N HIS A 241 0.70 -6.56 -8.28
CA HIS A 241 1.34 -5.23 -8.24
C HIS A 241 0.36 -4.11 -8.60
N GLU A 242 -0.25 -4.20 -9.79
CA GLU A 242 -1.13 -3.14 -10.27
C GLU A 242 -2.47 -3.13 -9.53
N GLY A 243 -2.97 -4.30 -9.11
CA GLY A 243 -4.15 -4.40 -8.25
C GLY A 243 -3.96 -3.74 -6.88
N LEU A 244 -2.76 -3.81 -6.30
CA LEU A 244 -2.44 -3.12 -5.04
C LEU A 244 -2.41 -1.60 -5.21
N HIS A 245 -1.92 -1.11 -6.35
CA HIS A 245 -2.05 0.31 -6.67
C HIS A 245 -3.52 0.73 -6.76
N MET A 246 -4.36 -0.03 -7.48
CA MET A 246 -5.81 0.23 -7.55
C MET A 246 -6.45 0.23 -6.15
N LYS A 247 -6.15 -0.77 -5.33
CA LYS A 247 -6.63 -0.86 -3.95
C LYS A 247 -6.23 0.35 -3.12
N LEU A 248 -4.98 0.79 -3.23
CA LEU A 248 -4.50 1.91 -2.46
C LEU A 248 -5.13 3.23 -2.93
N PHE A 249 -5.30 3.44 -4.24
CA PHE A 249 -6.06 4.58 -4.76
C PHE A 249 -7.47 4.63 -4.16
N ASP A 250 -8.16 3.49 -4.08
CA ASP A 250 -9.50 3.39 -3.49
C ASP A 250 -9.48 3.70 -1.99
N ALA A 251 -8.55 3.13 -1.24
CA ALA A 251 -8.41 3.40 0.18
C ALA A 251 -8.19 4.91 0.43
N THR A 252 -7.26 5.53 -0.31
CA THR A 252 -6.87 6.94 -0.10
C THR A 252 -7.96 7.96 -0.43
N ARG A 253 -9.05 7.58 -1.11
CA ARG A 253 -10.23 8.44 -1.29
C ARG A 253 -10.97 8.73 0.02
N SER A 254 -10.71 7.95 1.07
CA SER A 254 -11.36 8.11 2.38
C SER A 254 -10.40 8.46 3.51
N VAL A 255 -9.09 8.41 3.26
CA VAL A 255 -8.03 8.59 4.27
C VAL A 255 -6.78 9.18 3.65
N ALA A 256 -6.25 10.24 4.25
CA ALA A 256 -4.94 10.78 3.89
C ALA A 256 -3.84 10.01 4.63
N LEU A 257 -2.86 9.44 3.90
CA LEU A 257 -1.71 8.73 4.48
C LEU A 257 -0.49 9.64 4.68
N VAL A 258 -0.36 10.65 3.84
CA VAL A 258 0.82 11.52 3.76
C VAL A 258 0.42 12.93 4.16
N ALA A 259 1.14 13.50 5.13
CA ALA A 259 0.88 14.85 5.63
C ALA A 259 1.54 15.94 4.77
N ARG A 260 2.61 15.58 4.05
CA ARG A 260 3.36 16.49 3.17
C ARG A 260 3.62 15.84 1.81
N PRO A 261 2.63 15.81 0.90
CA PRO A 261 2.69 15.03 -0.34
C PRO A 261 3.77 15.51 -1.33
N GLU A 262 4.10 16.80 -1.29
CA GLU A 262 5.12 17.41 -2.16
C GLU A 262 6.56 17.17 -1.69
N GLU A 263 6.75 16.78 -0.43
CA GLU A 263 8.08 16.53 0.11
C GLU A 263 8.72 15.33 -0.57
N THR A 264 10.03 15.42 -0.82
CA THR A 264 10.76 14.37 -1.51
C THR A 264 11.80 13.71 -0.61
N VAL A 265 12.01 12.42 -0.82
CA VAL A 265 12.98 11.57 -0.12
C VAL A 265 13.95 10.93 -1.10
N GLN A 266 15.15 10.61 -0.64
CA GLN A 266 16.15 9.89 -1.43
C GLN A 266 16.09 8.40 -1.10
N VAL A 267 15.93 7.56 -2.12
CA VAL A 267 16.05 6.09 -1.99
C VAL A 267 17.40 5.64 -2.55
N PRO A 268 18.01 4.57 -2.01
CA PRO A 268 19.38 4.19 -2.37
C PRO A 268 19.50 3.45 -3.72
N TRP A 269 18.40 3.01 -4.33
CA TRP A 269 18.41 2.27 -5.61
C TRP A 269 17.95 3.10 -6.82
N ARG A 270 17.79 4.42 -6.67
CA ARG A 270 17.46 5.34 -7.78
C ARG A 270 18.18 6.66 -7.59
N ASP A 271 18.67 7.23 -8.67
CA ASP A 271 19.31 8.56 -8.66
C ASP A 271 18.31 9.72 -8.62
N ILE A 272 17.02 9.42 -8.73
CA ILE A 272 15.94 10.40 -8.72
C ILE A 272 15.22 10.35 -7.38
N ARG A 273 15.01 11.51 -6.77
CA ARG A 273 14.23 11.67 -5.54
C ARG A 273 12.78 11.25 -5.77
N TRP A 274 12.18 10.62 -4.76
CA TRP A 274 10.78 10.20 -4.79
C TRP A 274 9.95 11.16 -3.95
N THR A 275 8.71 11.43 -4.36
CA THR A 275 7.74 12.06 -3.46
C THR A 275 7.46 11.13 -2.28
N SER A 276 7.09 11.70 -1.14
CA SER A 276 6.66 10.96 0.05
C SER A 276 5.47 10.04 -0.25
N VAL A 277 4.54 10.48 -1.11
CA VAL A 277 3.45 9.65 -1.66
C VAL A 277 3.99 8.42 -2.37
N ARG A 278 4.95 8.60 -3.29
CA ARG A 278 5.57 7.48 -4.01
C ARG A 278 6.28 6.52 -3.08
N ALA A 279 6.94 7.01 -2.03
CA ALA A 279 7.60 6.15 -1.03
C ALA A 279 6.58 5.27 -0.29
N VAL A 280 5.45 5.83 0.17
CA VAL A 280 4.38 5.07 0.85
C VAL A 280 3.74 4.05 -0.09
N PHE A 281 3.40 4.45 -1.32
CA PHE A 281 2.80 3.56 -2.31
C PHE A 281 3.74 2.42 -2.70
N SER A 282 5.03 2.71 -2.87
CA SER A 282 6.03 1.69 -3.20
C SER A 282 6.25 0.73 -2.04
N TYR A 283 6.27 1.23 -0.79
CA TYR A 283 6.36 0.37 0.40
C TYR A 283 5.19 -0.62 0.47
N HIS A 284 3.97 -0.14 0.26
CA HIS A 284 2.77 -0.98 0.22
C HIS A 284 2.91 -2.14 -0.77
N VAL A 285 3.32 -1.83 -2.01
CA VAL A 285 3.53 -2.85 -3.04
C VAL A 285 4.67 -3.80 -2.68
N TYR A 286 5.80 -3.30 -2.20
CA TYR A 286 6.95 -4.15 -1.87
C TYR A 286 6.67 -5.13 -0.73
N VAL A 287 5.84 -4.75 0.24
CA VAL A 287 5.40 -5.66 1.30
C VAL A 287 4.66 -6.87 0.74
N HIS A 288 3.69 -6.62 -0.15
CA HIS A 288 2.89 -7.69 -0.73
C HIS A 288 3.67 -8.50 -1.77
N LEU A 289 4.58 -7.89 -2.54
CA LEU A 289 5.45 -8.62 -3.44
C LEU A 289 6.46 -9.51 -2.69
N ALA A 290 6.90 -9.10 -1.50
CA ALA A 290 7.71 -9.96 -0.64
C ALA A 290 6.91 -11.17 -0.15
N LEU A 291 5.64 -10.96 0.26
CA LEU A 291 4.74 -12.05 0.63
C LEU A 291 4.44 -12.98 -0.55
N PHE A 292 4.19 -12.43 -1.75
CA PHE A 292 3.98 -13.22 -2.96
C PHE A 292 5.20 -14.06 -3.32
N LYS A 293 6.42 -13.48 -3.27
CA LYS A 293 7.66 -14.23 -3.49
C LYS A 293 7.81 -15.36 -2.46
N ALA A 294 7.50 -15.10 -1.19
CA ALA A 294 7.52 -16.12 -0.15
C ALA A 294 6.55 -17.27 -0.47
N ALA A 295 5.29 -16.95 -0.81
CA ALA A 295 4.29 -17.95 -1.18
C ALA A 295 4.71 -18.77 -2.41
N ALA A 296 5.30 -18.13 -3.43
CA ALA A 296 5.75 -18.80 -4.63
C ALA A 296 6.95 -19.74 -4.38
N LEU A 297 7.90 -19.34 -3.52
CA LEU A 297 9.04 -20.18 -3.15
C LEU A 297 8.61 -21.43 -2.37
N THR A 298 7.54 -21.32 -1.57
CA THR A 298 6.97 -22.42 -0.79
C THR A 298 5.77 -23.08 -1.47
N ALA A 299 5.52 -22.81 -2.75
CA ALA A 299 4.33 -23.29 -3.45
C ALA A 299 4.28 -24.82 -3.49
N ASP A 300 3.07 -25.36 -3.31
CA ASP A 300 2.79 -26.79 -3.40
C ASP A 300 3.28 -27.35 -4.76
N PRO A 301 3.96 -28.52 -4.79
CA PRO A 301 4.35 -29.18 -6.03
C PRO A 301 3.22 -29.30 -7.06
N ALA A 302 1.97 -29.50 -6.64
CA ALA A 302 0.81 -29.55 -7.53
C ALA A 302 0.56 -28.23 -8.29
N LEU A 303 0.88 -27.08 -7.69
CA LEU A 303 0.83 -25.80 -8.39
C LEU A 303 1.93 -25.69 -9.45
N LYS A 304 3.14 -26.20 -9.17
CA LYS A 304 4.24 -26.20 -10.14
C LYS A 304 3.99 -27.18 -11.28
N GLU A 305 3.37 -28.33 -11.01
CA GLU A 305 2.95 -29.27 -12.04
C GLU A 305 1.90 -28.63 -12.98
N ARG A 306 0.93 -27.93 -12.41
CA ARG A 306 -0.15 -27.31 -13.17
C ARG A 306 0.27 -26.06 -13.95
N PHE A 307 1.01 -25.16 -13.31
CA PHE A 307 1.32 -23.83 -13.85
C PHE A 307 2.78 -23.69 -14.34
N GLY A 308 3.53 -24.79 -14.35
CA GLY A 308 4.95 -24.83 -14.66
C GLY A 308 5.83 -24.40 -13.48
N ASP A 309 7.04 -24.94 -13.40
CA ASP A 309 8.00 -24.53 -12.38
C ASP A 309 8.55 -23.13 -12.70
N PRO A 310 8.44 -22.14 -11.79
CA PRO A 310 8.98 -20.80 -11.99
C PRO A 310 10.42 -20.79 -12.51
N SER A 311 11.29 -21.65 -11.96
CA SER A 311 12.73 -21.71 -12.29
C SER A 311 13.04 -22.12 -13.72
N THR A 312 12.06 -22.70 -14.43
CA THR A 312 12.21 -23.14 -15.81
C THR A 312 11.88 -22.05 -16.83
N TYR A 313 11.25 -20.96 -16.42
CA TYR A 313 10.93 -19.85 -17.30
C TYR A 313 12.11 -18.92 -17.50
N VAL A 314 12.38 -18.61 -18.77
CA VAL A 314 13.35 -17.57 -19.15
C VAL A 314 12.60 -16.24 -19.23
N SER A 315 12.59 -15.47 -18.13
CA SER A 315 12.03 -14.10 -18.11
C SER A 315 13.10 -13.05 -17.86
N ARG A 316 12.89 -11.82 -18.36
CA ARG A 316 13.80 -10.69 -18.08
C ARG A 316 13.73 -10.35 -16.58
N PRO A 317 14.84 -9.98 -15.92
CA PRO A 317 14.77 -9.47 -14.54
C PRO A 317 13.89 -8.22 -14.47
N HIS A 318 12.83 -8.27 -13.65
CA HIS A 318 11.99 -7.11 -13.34
C HIS A 318 11.48 -7.21 -11.91
N ALA A 319 11.05 -6.08 -11.32
CA ALA A 319 10.76 -5.98 -9.88
C ALA A 319 9.65 -6.92 -9.35
N THR A 320 8.81 -7.45 -10.24
CA THR A 320 7.74 -8.42 -9.94
C THR A 320 8.13 -9.87 -10.27
N SER A 321 9.31 -10.11 -10.84
CA SER A 321 9.76 -11.46 -11.22
C SER A 321 10.07 -12.32 -9.98
N VAL A 322 9.53 -13.55 -9.99
CA VAL A 322 9.74 -14.54 -8.92
C VAL A 322 11.11 -15.23 -9.05
N VAL A 323 11.65 -15.30 -10.27
CA VAL A 323 12.75 -16.21 -10.65
C VAL A 323 14.10 -15.49 -10.73
N ASN A 324 14.12 -14.22 -11.14
CA ASN A 324 15.34 -13.54 -11.60
C ASN A 324 15.72 -12.26 -10.82
N ASN A 325 15.27 -12.12 -9.56
CA ASN A 325 15.56 -10.94 -8.73
C ASN A 325 16.68 -11.11 -7.69
N ASP A 326 17.36 -12.26 -7.65
CA ASP A 326 18.49 -12.50 -6.73
C ASP A 326 19.81 -11.94 -7.27
N GLY A 327 19.76 -10.78 -7.95
CA GLY A 327 20.95 -10.05 -8.33
C GLY A 327 21.74 -9.65 -7.09
N ALA A 328 23.07 -9.78 -7.14
CA ALA A 328 24.02 -9.43 -6.08
C ALA A 328 24.09 -7.93 -5.73
N SER A 329 23.11 -7.13 -6.13
CA SER A 329 23.04 -5.68 -5.90
C SER A 329 22.20 -5.37 -4.66
N PRO A 330 22.66 -4.47 -3.77
CA PRO A 330 21.85 -3.94 -2.67
C PRO A 330 20.47 -3.49 -3.17
N PHE A 331 19.39 -3.90 -2.48
CA PHE A 331 18.00 -3.58 -2.82
C PHE A 331 17.49 -4.14 -4.16
N GLY A 332 18.08 -5.25 -4.63
CA GLY A 332 17.55 -6.02 -5.77
C GLY A 332 16.19 -6.66 -5.50
N ARG A 333 15.94 -7.08 -4.25
CA ARG A 333 14.70 -7.78 -3.85
C ARG A 333 13.66 -6.83 -3.27
N SER A 334 12.38 -7.13 -3.49
CA SER A 334 11.25 -6.40 -2.91
C SER A 334 11.33 -6.35 -1.38
N VAL A 335 11.72 -7.45 -0.73
CA VAL A 335 11.88 -7.52 0.73
C VAL A 335 12.94 -6.54 1.25
N ASP A 336 14.06 -6.36 0.55
CA ASP A 336 15.11 -5.43 0.98
C ASP A 336 14.63 -3.97 0.87
N ARG A 337 13.86 -3.66 -0.18
CA ARG A 337 13.22 -2.34 -0.33
C ARG A 337 12.12 -2.12 0.70
N ALA A 338 11.33 -3.15 1.02
CA ALA A 338 10.30 -3.09 2.05
C ALA A 338 10.93 -2.85 3.44
N ARG A 339 12.03 -3.53 3.78
CA ARG A 339 12.79 -3.30 5.02
C ARG A 339 13.25 -1.85 5.12
N PHE A 340 13.94 -1.35 4.10
CA PHE A 340 14.46 0.01 4.09
C PHE A 340 13.33 1.05 4.18
N LEU A 341 12.33 1.00 3.29
CA LEU A 341 11.24 1.97 3.33
C LEU A 341 10.46 1.89 4.64
N GLY A 342 10.21 0.68 5.15
CA GLY A 342 9.53 0.48 6.43
C GLY A 342 10.29 1.10 7.59
N GLU A 343 11.60 0.88 7.68
CA GLU A 343 12.45 1.49 8.70
C GLU A 343 12.42 3.02 8.61
N MET A 344 12.65 3.57 7.43
CA MET A 344 12.68 5.02 7.23
C MET A 344 11.32 5.66 7.53
N LEU A 345 10.21 5.08 7.05
CA LEU A 345 8.85 5.59 7.27
C LEU A 345 8.39 5.45 8.73
N LEU A 346 8.95 4.51 9.50
CA LEU A 346 8.71 4.40 10.95
C LEU A 346 9.61 5.31 11.79
N THR A 347 10.70 5.80 11.22
CA THR A 347 11.72 6.59 11.93
C THR A 347 11.95 7.96 11.29
N GLU A 348 12.98 8.11 10.46
CA GLU A 348 13.43 9.39 9.90
C GLU A 348 12.34 10.13 9.12
N TRP A 349 11.51 9.40 8.38
CA TRP A 349 10.46 9.95 7.52
C TRP A 349 9.07 9.88 8.16
N ALA A 350 8.95 9.46 9.42
CA ALA A 350 7.65 9.35 10.11
C ALA A 350 6.90 10.70 10.23
N HIS A 351 7.63 11.81 10.19
CA HIS A 351 7.10 13.18 10.19
C HIS A 351 6.40 13.56 8.87
N LEU A 352 6.61 12.80 7.79
CA LEU A 352 5.93 12.99 6.50
C LEU A 352 4.54 12.35 6.48
N LEU A 353 4.20 11.55 7.50
CA LEU A 353 2.97 10.76 7.57
C LEU A 353 1.91 11.42 8.44
N THR A 354 0.64 11.21 8.08
CA THR A 354 -0.50 11.47 8.98
C THR A 354 -0.51 10.42 10.10
N PRO A 355 -1.35 10.57 11.15
CA PRO A 355 -1.57 9.50 12.12
C PRO A 355 -2.00 8.18 11.48
N GLN A 356 -2.91 8.24 10.51
CA GLN A 356 -3.39 7.09 9.73
C GLN A 356 -2.27 6.49 8.87
N GLY A 357 -1.39 7.32 8.30
CA GLY A 357 -0.20 6.88 7.59
C GLY A 357 0.75 6.08 8.47
N ARG A 358 1.01 6.53 9.70
CA ARG A 358 1.86 5.78 10.65
C ARG A 358 1.26 4.43 11.03
N GLU A 359 -0.05 4.37 11.24
CA GLU A 359 -0.78 3.12 11.47
C GLU A 359 -0.65 2.17 10.26
N PHE A 360 -0.87 2.69 9.05
CA PHE A 360 -0.74 1.93 7.80
C PHE A 360 0.65 1.31 7.61
N ILE A 361 1.72 2.06 7.91
CA ILE A 361 3.09 1.55 7.82
C ILE A 361 3.36 0.50 8.90
N ARG A 362 2.97 0.77 10.16
CA ARG A 362 3.19 -0.16 11.27
C ARG A 362 2.51 -1.49 11.04
N TRP A 363 1.23 -1.48 10.65
CA TRP A 363 0.46 -2.67 10.37
C TRP A 363 1.11 -3.57 9.32
N GLN A 364 1.56 -3.00 8.20
CA GLN A 364 2.22 -3.77 7.14
C GLN A 364 3.59 -4.30 7.58
N HIS A 365 4.34 -3.50 8.35
CA HIS A 365 5.62 -3.91 8.91
C HIS A 365 5.45 -5.12 9.83
N GLU A 366 4.49 -5.05 10.75
CA GLU A 366 4.18 -6.13 11.70
C GLU A 366 3.68 -7.40 10.99
N ALA A 367 2.84 -7.25 9.96
CA ALA A 367 2.33 -8.37 9.18
C ALA A 367 3.42 -9.11 8.40
N LEU A 368 4.39 -8.39 7.81
CA LEU A 368 5.46 -9.01 7.01
C LEU A 368 6.62 -9.54 7.85
N ALA A 369 6.88 -8.96 9.03
CA ALA A 369 8.08 -9.27 9.82
C ALA A 369 8.27 -10.77 10.14
N PRO A 370 7.23 -11.58 10.42
CA PRO A 370 7.37 -13.04 10.58
C PRO A 370 7.85 -13.75 9.30
N VAL A 371 7.30 -13.40 8.14
CA VAL A 371 7.67 -13.95 6.83
C VAL A 371 9.12 -13.60 6.50
N ASP A 372 9.49 -12.35 6.75
CA ASP A 372 10.85 -11.84 6.56
C ASP A 372 11.90 -12.68 7.29
N ARG A 373 11.63 -12.99 8.56
CA ARG A 373 12.51 -13.80 9.41
C ARG A 373 12.57 -15.26 8.97
N ALA A 374 11.44 -15.84 8.57
CA ALA A 374 11.37 -17.26 8.25
C ALA A 374 12.01 -17.62 6.90
N LEU A 375 11.99 -16.71 5.91
CA LEU A 375 12.31 -17.06 4.52
C LEU A 375 13.42 -16.25 3.87
N PHE A 376 13.67 -15.01 4.32
CA PHE A 376 14.57 -14.09 3.61
C PHE A 376 15.77 -13.64 4.44
N ARG A 377 15.88 -14.07 5.69
CA ARG A 377 17.10 -13.97 6.47
C ARG A 377 17.77 -15.33 6.46
N ASP A 378 19.05 -15.39 6.08
CA ASP A 378 19.87 -16.53 6.42
C ASP A 378 19.87 -16.69 7.95
N ALA A 379 19.87 -17.92 8.43
CA ALA A 379 19.88 -18.23 9.86
C ALA A 379 21.12 -17.60 10.53
N ALA A 380 21.02 -16.34 10.91
CA ALA A 380 21.86 -15.73 11.91
C ALA A 380 21.50 -16.39 13.25
N GLY A 381 22.54 -16.86 13.93
CA GLY A 381 22.48 -17.68 15.15
C GLY A 381 21.75 -17.05 16.34
N PRO A 382 21.93 -17.61 17.54
CA PRO A 382 21.02 -17.45 18.66
C PRO A 382 20.80 -15.98 19.02
N ARG A 383 19.58 -15.70 19.51
CA ARG A 383 19.28 -14.46 20.26
C ARG A 383 20.43 -14.19 21.22
N THR A 384 21.19 -13.13 20.95
CA THR A 384 21.95 -12.47 22.01
C THR A 384 20.93 -11.87 22.96
N GLU A 385 20.92 -12.41 24.18
CA GLU A 385 20.42 -11.68 25.33
C GLU A 385 21.08 -10.29 25.36
N PRO A 386 20.35 -9.23 25.75
CA PRO A 386 20.95 -7.92 25.90
C PRO A 386 22.09 -8.02 26.94
N PRO A 387 23.28 -7.46 26.66
CA PRO A 387 24.32 -7.43 27.67
C PRO A 387 23.80 -6.64 28.87
N ALA A 388 24.05 -7.21 30.05
CA ALA A 388 23.79 -6.57 31.31
C ALA A 388 24.59 -5.27 31.43
N ARG A 389 23.91 -4.27 32.01
CA ARG A 389 24.43 -3.08 32.71
C ARG A 389 25.00 -1.97 31.84
N ALA A 390 24.10 -1.28 31.16
CA ALA A 390 24.17 0.18 31.14
C ALA A 390 23.38 0.70 32.37
N ALA A 391 24.03 1.51 33.20
CA ALA A 391 23.34 2.38 34.13
C ALA A 391 22.93 3.65 33.37
N PHE A 392 21.77 4.23 33.66
CA PHE A 392 21.25 5.37 32.92
C PHE A 392 21.23 6.59 33.83
N ARG A 393 21.86 7.69 33.40
CA ARG A 393 21.85 8.95 34.16
C ARG A 393 21.33 10.11 33.32
N LYS A 394 20.70 11.10 33.96
CA LYS A 394 20.33 12.37 33.31
C LYS A 394 21.58 13.04 32.73
N ALA A 395 21.46 13.62 31.54
CA ALA A 395 22.53 14.41 30.94
C ALA A 395 22.87 15.62 31.83
N GLN A 396 24.11 16.08 31.82
CA GLN A 396 24.54 17.20 32.67
C GLN A 396 24.03 18.56 32.14
N GLY A 397 23.77 19.49 33.05
CA GLY A 397 23.38 20.87 32.71
C GLY A 397 21.92 21.07 32.31
N LEU A 398 21.07 20.04 32.40
CA LEU A 398 19.64 20.16 32.13
C LEU A 398 18.97 21.12 33.12
N ARG A 399 18.06 21.97 32.63
CA ARG A 399 17.17 22.79 33.48
C ARG A 399 15.78 22.19 33.43
N VAL A 400 15.20 21.88 34.59
CA VAL A 400 13.90 21.21 34.70
C VAL A 400 12.88 22.06 35.45
N ARG A 401 11.62 22.03 35.02
CA ARG A 401 10.51 22.70 35.70
C ARG A 401 9.25 21.83 35.63
N ALA A 402 8.76 21.39 36.78
CA ALA A 402 7.51 20.64 36.88
C ALA A 402 6.30 21.58 36.78
N SER A 403 5.30 21.19 35.99
CA SER A 403 3.98 21.81 35.96
C SER A 403 2.97 20.85 36.59
N LYS A 404 2.64 21.07 37.86
CA LYS A 404 1.69 20.20 38.58
C LYS A 404 0.28 20.22 37.98
N GLN A 405 -0.17 21.38 37.52
CA GLN A 405 -1.48 21.53 36.86
C GLN A 405 -1.49 20.96 35.44
N GLY A 406 -0.34 20.97 34.76
CA GLY A 406 -0.20 20.44 33.40
C GLY A 406 0.30 19.00 33.33
N GLU A 407 0.46 18.33 34.49
CA GLU A 407 0.91 16.94 34.62
C GLU A 407 2.14 16.59 33.76
N CYS A 408 3.10 17.51 33.67
CA CYS A 408 4.29 17.33 32.84
C CYS A 408 5.55 17.96 33.45
N LEU A 409 6.70 17.46 33.01
CA LEU A 409 8.01 18.05 33.28
C LEU A 409 8.55 18.71 32.01
N MET A 410 8.85 20.00 32.09
CA MET A 410 9.59 20.69 31.06
C MET A 410 11.09 20.52 31.31
N VAL A 411 11.84 20.07 30.31
CA VAL A 411 13.29 19.86 30.37
C VAL A 411 13.98 20.65 29.25
N PHE A 412 14.86 21.57 29.60
CA PHE A 412 15.69 22.30 28.65
C PHE A 412 17.12 21.75 28.65
N SER A 413 17.60 21.38 27.47
CA SER A 413 18.99 20.94 27.26
C SER A 413 19.84 22.06 26.67
N PRO A 414 20.88 22.57 27.35
CA PRO A 414 21.77 23.58 26.79
C PRO A 414 22.63 23.05 25.63
N ALA A 415 22.93 21.75 25.61
CA ALA A 415 23.73 21.10 24.57
C ALA A 415 22.97 20.94 23.24
N ALA A 416 21.63 20.94 23.30
CA ALA A 416 20.75 20.95 22.14
C ALA A 416 19.55 21.85 22.49
N PRO A 417 19.57 23.16 22.15
CA PRO A 417 18.71 24.20 22.74
C PRO A 417 17.23 24.04 22.37
N ARG A 418 16.59 23.04 22.98
CA ARG A 418 15.18 22.67 22.82
C ARG A 418 14.57 22.44 24.20
N ILE A 419 13.29 22.79 24.31
CA ILE A 419 12.47 22.49 25.48
C ILE A 419 11.68 21.21 25.15
N HIS A 420 11.89 20.18 25.95
CA HIS A 420 11.17 18.92 25.90
C HIS A 420 10.06 18.92 26.93
N TRP A 421 8.89 18.42 26.55
CA TRP A 421 7.75 18.24 27.45
C TRP A 421 7.62 16.75 27.71
N LEU A 422 7.87 16.32 28.94
CA LEU A 422 7.74 14.93 29.35
C LEU A 422 6.37 14.77 30.01
N ASP A 423 5.55 13.86 29.49
CA ASP A 423 4.34 13.40 30.18
C ASP A 423 4.69 12.68 31.49
N LEU A 424 3.69 12.33 32.30
CA LEU A 424 3.91 11.67 33.60
C LEU A 424 4.75 10.39 33.50
N ASN A 425 4.62 9.64 32.39
CA ASN A 425 5.35 8.40 32.19
C ASN A 425 6.82 8.66 31.85
N ALA A 426 7.07 9.50 30.85
CA ALA A 426 8.42 9.91 30.48
C ALA A 426 9.12 10.68 31.61
N TRP A 427 8.38 11.44 32.42
CA TRP A 427 8.88 12.08 33.63
C TRP A 427 9.32 11.04 34.67
N LEU A 428 8.49 10.03 34.97
CA LEU A 428 8.87 8.96 35.89
C LEU A 428 10.15 8.24 35.44
N ILE A 429 10.24 7.86 34.16
CA ILE A 429 11.43 7.19 33.59
C ILE A 429 12.65 8.11 33.66
N PHE A 430 12.46 9.41 33.39
CA PHE A 430 13.51 10.41 33.51
C PHE A 430 13.99 10.57 34.97
N GLU A 431 13.09 10.55 35.96
CA GLU A 431 13.48 10.61 37.38
C GLU A 431 14.23 9.35 37.84
N LEU A 432 13.82 8.19 37.35
CA LEU A 432 14.49 6.92 37.66
C LEU A 432 15.86 6.78 36.96
N SER A 433 16.19 7.66 36.01
CA SER A 433 17.49 7.70 35.32
C SER A 433 18.55 8.46 36.14
N ASP A 434 18.84 7.99 37.35
CA ASP A 434 19.73 8.62 38.33
C ASP A 434 21.12 7.96 38.43
N GLY A 435 21.46 7.09 37.48
CA GLY A 435 22.67 6.27 37.50
C GLY A 435 22.45 4.85 38.03
N ARG A 436 21.21 4.46 38.36
CA ARG A 436 20.88 3.07 38.68
C ARG A 436 20.97 2.15 37.46
N ALA A 437 21.18 0.85 37.73
CA ALA A 437 21.15 -0.18 36.70
C ALA A 437 19.72 -0.37 36.17
N TYR A 438 19.60 -0.78 34.91
CA TYR A 438 18.30 -1.01 34.27
C TYR A 438 17.38 -1.97 35.07
N SER A 439 17.93 -3.01 35.69
CA SER A 439 17.17 -3.95 36.51
C SER A 439 16.55 -3.31 37.76
N ASP A 440 17.23 -2.33 38.34
CA ASP A 440 16.74 -1.60 39.52
C ASP A 440 15.77 -0.49 39.10
N MET A 441 15.99 0.11 37.92
CA MET A 441 15.03 1.00 37.27
C MET A 441 13.73 0.27 36.94
N GLU A 442 13.80 -0.94 36.38
CA GLU A 442 12.66 -1.77 36.04
C GLU A 442 11.85 -2.15 37.26
N ARG A 443 12.52 -2.60 38.34
CA ARG A 443 11.86 -2.90 39.61
C ARG A 443 11.14 -1.67 40.17
N ALA A 444 11.83 -0.55 40.25
CA ALA A 444 11.26 0.70 40.78
C ALA A 444 10.12 1.23 39.91
N TYR A 445 10.22 1.10 38.58
CA TYR A 445 9.16 1.50 37.67
C TYR A 445 7.92 0.60 37.83
N LEU A 446 8.10 -0.72 37.90
CA LEU A 446 7.03 -1.70 38.13
C LEU A 446 6.36 -1.52 39.49
N GLU A 447 7.10 -1.15 40.54
CA GLU A 447 6.52 -0.81 41.85
C GLU A 447 5.56 0.39 41.76
N VAL A 448 5.88 1.38 40.92
CA VAL A 448 5.08 2.60 40.78
C VAL A 448 3.87 2.39 39.85
N VAL A 449 4.01 1.64 38.75
CA VAL A 449 2.95 1.51 37.73
C VAL A 449 2.19 0.18 37.77
N GLY A 450 2.72 -0.84 38.45
CA GLY A 450 2.25 -2.23 38.39
C GLY A 450 0.84 -2.47 38.91
N ALA A 451 0.30 -1.59 39.76
CA ALA A 451 -1.09 -1.67 40.20
C ALA A 451 -2.10 -1.28 39.10
N ARG A 452 -1.63 -0.62 38.03
CA ARG A 452 -2.48 -0.04 36.97
C ARG A 452 -2.25 -0.68 35.59
N MET A 453 -1.26 -1.57 35.46
CA MET A 453 -0.79 -2.05 34.18
C MET A 453 -0.15 -3.43 34.29
N ALA A 454 -0.37 -4.27 33.28
CA ALA A 454 0.26 -5.58 33.20
C ALA A 454 1.80 -5.46 33.18
N PRO A 455 2.55 -6.31 33.90
CA PRO A 455 4.00 -6.20 33.99
C PRO A 455 4.72 -6.16 32.64
N ASP A 456 4.26 -6.92 31.65
CA ASP A 456 4.88 -6.95 30.32
C ASP A 456 4.65 -5.67 29.53
N GLU A 457 3.52 -5.01 29.73
CA GLU A 457 3.23 -3.71 29.13
C GLU A 457 4.06 -2.61 29.81
N ALA A 458 4.17 -2.63 31.13
CA ALA A 458 5.02 -1.70 31.88
C ALA A 458 6.50 -1.83 31.48
N ARG A 459 6.99 -3.05 31.26
CA ARG A 459 8.35 -3.30 30.74
C ARG A 459 8.56 -2.74 29.34
N ARG A 460 7.56 -2.88 28.46
CA ARG A 460 7.60 -2.29 27.10
C ARG A 460 7.62 -0.76 27.16
N GLN A 461 6.79 -0.15 28.01
CA GLN A 461 6.72 1.30 28.18
C GLN A 461 8.01 1.88 28.76
N LEU A 462 8.58 1.23 29.77
CA LEU A 462 9.88 1.61 30.33
C LEU A 462 10.97 1.59 29.26
N ARG A 463 11.05 0.50 28.48
CA ARG A 463 12.06 0.35 27.42
C ARG A 463 11.93 1.42 26.35
N SER A 464 10.72 1.59 25.80
CA SER A 464 10.46 2.56 24.73
C SER A 464 10.64 4.01 25.21
N GLY A 465 10.20 4.33 26.43
CA GLY A 465 10.37 5.65 27.04
C GLY A 465 11.84 5.98 27.29
N LEU A 466 12.62 5.02 27.79
CA LEU A 466 14.06 5.20 28.02
C LEU A 466 14.83 5.39 26.70
N GLU A 467 14.54 4.60 25.67
CA GLU A 467 15.10 4.78 24.32
C GLU A 467 14.80 6.17 23.75
N SER A 468 13.59 6.68 23.98
CA SER A 468 13.16 8.02 23.57
C SER A 468 13.92 9.13 24.30
N LEU A 469 14.14 8.99 25.61
CA LEU A 469 14.91 9.94 26.42
C LEU A 469 16.40 9.94 26.04
N VAL A 470 16.97 8.78 25.72
CA VAL A 470 18.34 8.66 25.23
C VAL A 470 18.50 9.30 23.86
N ARG A 471 17.57 9.05 22.93
CA ARG A 471 17.55 9.69 21.60
C ARG A 471 17.39 11.20 21.68
N SER A 472 16.70 11.69 22.71
CA SER A 472 16.51 13.12 22.98
C SER A 472 17.69 13.77 23.71
N SER A 473 18.77 13.02 23.97
CA SER A 473 19.95 13.46 24.73
C SER A 473 19.60 14.00 26.13
N LEU A 474 18.50 13.53 26.72
CA LEU A 474 18.07 13.88 28.08
C LEU A 474 18.62 12.89 29.12
N VAL A 475 18.86 11.65 28.70
CA VAL A 475 19.45 10.58 29.50
C VAL A 475 20.61 9.98 28.70
N GLU A 476 21.70 9.64 29.38
CA GLU A 476 22.87 9.03 28.77
C GLU A 476 23.18 7.68 29.43
N PRO A 477 23.60 6.67 28.64
CA PRO A 477 24.08 5.41 29.17
C PRO A 477 25.48 5.60 29.76
N THR A 478 25.69 5.08 30.96
CA THR A 478 27.02 4.98 31.60
C THR A 478 27.56 3.57 31.44
N ARG A 479 28.83 3.47 31.02
CA ARG A 479 29.61 2.23 31.10
C ARG A 479 30.07 2.06 32.54
N GLN A 480 29.85 0.89 33.15
CA GLN A 480 30.54 0.57 34.39
C GLN A 480 32.05 0.59 34.12
N GLN A 481 32.77 1.50 34.77
CA GLN A 481 34.21 1.38 34.93
C GLN A 481 34.45 0.10 35.74
N GLY A 482 35.11 -0.88 35.12
CA GLY A 482 35.61 -2.03 35.86
C GLY A 482 36.70 -1.57 36.82
N ASP A 483 36.60 -2.05 38.06
CA ASP A 483 37.72 -2.08 38.99
C ASP A 483 38.95 -2.69 38.29
N VAL A 484 40.04 -1.93 38.25
CA VAL A 484 41.38 -2.48 38.09
C VAL A 484 42.24 -1.84 39.19
N ALA A 485 42.63 -2.69 40.14
CA ALA A 485 43.72 -2.60 41.11
C ALA A 485 43.92 -1.30 41.91
#